data_AF-A0AAN7LQI5-F1
#
_entry.id   AF-A0AAN7LQI5-F1
#
_cell.length_a   1.000
_cell.length_b   1.000
_cell.length_c   1.000
_cell.angle_alpha   90.00
_cell.angle_beta   90.00
_cell.angle_gamma   90.00
#
_symmetry.space_group_name_H-M   'P 1'
#
loop_
_entity.id
_entity.type
_entity.pdbx_description
1 polymer ?
#
loop_
_entity_poly.entity_id
_entity_poly.type
_entity_poly.pdbx_seq_one_letter_code
_entity_poly.pdbx_strand_id
1 'polypeptide(L)'
;MMETRTLSIWRLVFCVFAVFVLLAPAASVSGQLMVDFYSLSCPAAEDMVRNTVRSATSNDPSVPGRLLRLLFHDCFVEGCDASVLIRGNGTEQSDPSNQSLGGFSVIDSAKRVLELFCPGVVSCADIVALAARDAVALTGGPAVEIPTGRRDGRVSLVSNVRPNIVDTSFSMDEMIKIFSSKGLSLEDLVLLSGAHTIGSAHCGSFSDRFRKDPTGRLVPVDASLDRSFAEELMERCPAGFDPSITVSNDPQTSSSFDNQYFRNLMAGRGLFQSDSVLFSDARTSNLVEAFADDQESFFAGWAQSFVRLTSIDVKGDGEGEIRLSCSVVNAE
;
A
#
# COMPACT_ATOMS: atom_id res chain seq x y z
N MET A 1 -53.14 13.80 63.63
CA MET A 1 -51.71 13.78 63.95
C MET A 1 -51.11 12.63 63.16
N MET A 2 -50.16 12.94 62.26
CA MET A 2 -49.19 12.01 61.68
C MET A 2 -49.64 11.04 60.58
N GLU A 3 -49.94 11.52 59.37
CA GLU A 3 -49.93 10.65 58.17
C GLU A 3 -49.76 11.40 56.83
N THR A 4 -48.71 12.22 56.68
CA THR A 4 -48.42 12.91 55.39
C THR A 4 -46.93 13.10 55.09
N ARG A 5 -46.03 12.21 55.56
CA ARG A 5 -44.58 12.41 55.40
C ARG A 5 -43.78 11.33 54.65
N THR A 6 -44.42 10.37 54.00
CA THR A 6 -43.70 9.28 53.31
C THR A 6 -43.68 9.37 51.79
N LEU A 7 -44.46 10.28 51.16
CA LEU A 7 -44.54 10.37 49.69
C LEU A 7 -43.53 11.34 49.03
N SER A 8 -42.68 12.02 49.79
CA SER A 8 -41.76 13.04 49.25
C SER A 8 -40.35 12.51 48.93
N ILE A 9 -39.96 11.36 49.49
CA ILE A 9 -38.57 10.88 49.39
C ILE A 9 -38.34 10.06 48.09
N TRP A 10 -39.38 9.37 47.60
CA TRP A 10 -39.25 8.49 46.43
C TRP A 10 -39.22 9.24 45.08
N ARG A 11 -39.71 10.49 45.02
CA ARG A 11 -39.58 11.33 43.81
C ARG A 11 -38.21 12.00 43.69
N LEU A 12 -37.51 12.23 44.81
CA LEU A 12 -36.15 12.78 44.77
C LEU A 12 -35.10 11.73 44.38
N VAL A 13 -35.28 10.47 44.80
CA VAL A 13 -34.32 9.40 44.50
C VAL A 13 -34.35 9.02 43.01
N PHE A 14 -35.51 9.08 42.35
CA PHE A 14 -35.62 8.80 40.91
C PHE A 14 -35.08 9.94 40.02
N CYS A 15 -35.12 11.19 40.49
CA CYS A 15 -34.51 12.31 39.76
C CYS A 15 -32.98 12.35 39.87
N VAL A 16 -32.38 11.79 40.93
CA VAL A 16 -30.92 11.73 41.07
C VAL A 16 -30.32 10.60 40.23
N PHE A 17 -31.05 9.50 40.00
CA PHE A 17 -30.60 8.43 39.09
C PHE A 17 -30.80 8.75 37.60
N ALA A 18 -31.72 9.64 37.24
CA ALA A 18 -31.96 10.04 35.85
C ALA A 18 -30.99 11.13 35.33
N VAL A 19 -30.25 11.80 36.22
CA VAL A 19 -29.29 12.87 35.84
C VAL A 19 -27.84 12.37 35.78
N PHE A 20 -27.56 11.14 36.23
CA PHE A 20 -26.22 10.53 36.18
C PHE A 20 -25.96 9.66 34.92
N VAL A 21 -26.71 9.87 33.84
CA VAL A 21 -26.54 9.14 32.56
C VAL A 21 -25.99 10.04 31.43
N LEU A 22 -25.70 11.33 31.67
CA LEU A 22 -25.34 12.27 30.59
C LEU A 22 -23.96 12.95 30.70
N LEU A 23 -23.03 12.44 31.49
CA LEU A 23 -21.64 12.92 31.51
C LEU A 23 -20.67 11.74 31.67
N ALA A 24 -20.77 10.73 30.80
CA ALA A 24 -19.55 10.03 30.42
C ALA A 24 -18.79 11.00 29.51
N PRO A 25 -17.55 11.42 29.82
CA PRO A 25 -16.71 11.99 28.79
C PRO A 25 -16.72 10.97 27.64
N ALA A 26 -17.07 11.41 26.43
CA ALA A 26 -16.71 10.63 25.26
C ALA A 26 -15.22 10.38 25.44
N ALA A 27 -14.84 9.13 25.71
CA ALA A 27 -13.44 8.78 25.71
C ALA A 27 -12.97 9.17 24.32
N SER A 28 -12.20 10.25 24.24
CA SER A 28 -11.42 10.56 23.05
C SER A 28 -10.48 9.38 22.93
N VAL A 29 -10.89 8.39 22.14
CA VAL A 29 -10.01 7.32 21.70
C VAL A 29 -8.99 8.07 20.86
N SER A 30 -7.84 8.38 21.46
CA SER A 30 -6.69 8.85 20.70
C SER A 30 -6.53 7.90 19.52
N GLY A 31 -6.55 8.47 18.30
CA GLY A 31 -6.70 7.77 17.03
C GLY A 31 -5.66 6.68 16.79
N GLN A 32 -5.88 5.53 17.42
CA GLN A 32 -5.10 4.32 17.25
C GLN A 32 -5.85 3.43 16.27
N LEU A 33 -5.12 2.93 15.28
CA LEU A 33 -5.67 1.95 14.35
C LEU A 33 -6.14 0.73 15.14
N MET A 34 -7.31 0.21 14.78
CA MET A 34 -7.90 -0.95 15.43
C MET A 34 -8.42 -1.93 14.37
N VAL A 35 -8.24 -3.22 14.62
CA VAL A 35 -8.99 -4.26 13.89
C VAL A 35 -10.48 -4.04 14.15
N ASP A 36 -11.32 -4.25 13.15
CA ASP A 36 -12.78 -4.05 13.27
C ASP A 36 -13.21 -2.62 13.63
N PHE A 37 -12.41 -1.59 13.32
CA PHE A 37 -12.72 -0.17 13.59
C PHE A 37 -14.11 0.25 13.08
N TYR A 38 -14.52 -0.28 11.92
CA TYR A 38 -15.81 0.03 11.29
C TYR A 38 -16.97 -0.90 11.70
N SER A 39 -16.76 -1.86 12.60
CA SER A 39 -17.75 -2.90 12.96
C SER A 39 -19.09 -2.36 13.45
N LEU A 40 -19.13 -1.15 14.04
CA LEU A 40 -20.36 -0.50 14.50
C LEU A 40 -20.85 0.59 13.53
N SER A 41 -19.94 1.33 12.89
CA SER A 41 -20.26 2.52 12.10
C SER A 41 -20.52 2.21 10.62
N CYS A 42 -19.81 1.22 10.05
CA CYS A 42 -20.02 0.71 8.71
C CYS A 42 -19.64 -0.79 8.63
N PRO A 43 -20.46 -1.70 9.17
CA PRO A 43 -20.09 -3.11 9.35
C PRO A 43 -19.71 -3.84 8.05
N ALA A 44 -20.21 -3.36 6.90
CA ALA A 44 -19.95 -3.94 5.59
C ALA A 44 -18.79 -3.26 4.83
N ALA A 45 -18.07 -2.33 5.45
CA ALA A 45 -17.05 -1.51 4.78
C ALA A 45 -15.98 -2.34 4.06
N GLU A 46 -15.35 -3.26 4.79
CA GLU A 46 -14.28 -4.08 4.24
C GLU A 46 -14.76 -5.01 3.12
N ASP A 47 -15.97 -5.58 3.26
CA ASP A 47 -16.58 -6.40 2.23
C ASP A 47 -16.89 -5.60 0.95
N MET A 48 -17.35 -4.36 1.09
CA MET A 48 -17.59 -3.47 -0.05
C MET A 48 -16.30 -3.11 -0.79
N VAL A 49 -15.20 -2.87 -0.07
CA VAL A 49 -13.88 -2.65 -0.68
C VAL A 49 -13.41 -3.92 -1.39
N ARG A 50 -13.44 -5.07 -0.70
CA ARG A 50 -13.02 -6.36 -1.24
C ARG A 50 -13.77 -6.75 -2.50
N ASN A 51 -15.10 -6.56 -2.52
CA ASN A 51 -15.92 -6.87 -3.68
C ASN A 51 -15.63 -5.91 -4.85
N THR A 52 -15.36 -4.63 -4.55
CA THR A 52 -14.94 -3.65 -5.57
C THR A 52 -13.63 -4.07 -6.22
N VAL A 53 -12.62 -4.42 -5.40
CA VAL A 53 -11.32 -4.91 -5.88
C VAL A 53 -11.49 -6.20 -6.68
N ARG A 54 -12.23 -7.19 -6.16
CA ARG A 54 -12.49 -8.45 -6.86
C ARG A 54 -13.11 -8.22 -8.24
N SER A 55 -14.10 -7.34 -8.34
CA SER A 55 -14.72 -7.02 -9.62
C SER A 55 -13.72 -6.34 -10.57
N ALA A 56 -12.89 -5.42 -10.07
CA ALA A 56 -11.88 -4.74 -10.88
C ALA A 56 -10.80 -5.73 -11.37
N THR A 57 -10.28 -6.58 -10.49
CA THR A 57 -9.29 -7.63 -10.81
C THR A 57 -9.83 -8.63 -11.83
N SER A 58 -11.11 -9.00 -11.74
CA SER A 58 -11.74 -9.91 -12.71
C SER A 58 -11.82 -9.31 -14.12
N ASN A 59 -11.89 -7.98 -14.22
CA ASN A 59 -11.95 -7.26 -15.50
C ASN A 59 -10.54 -6.91 -16.03
N ASP A 60 -9.61 -6.55 -15.14
CA ASP A 60 -8.23 -6.20 -15.47
C ASP A 60 -7.27 -6.88 -14.47
N PRO A 61 -6.60 -7.98 -14.88
CA PRO A 61 -5.65 -8.71 -14.04
C PRO A 61 -4.43 -7.91 -13.59
N SER A 62 -4.17 -6.71 -14.14
CA SER A 62 -3.08 -5.84 -13.70
C SER A 62 -3.42 -4.99 -12.47
N VAL A 63 -4.70 -4.92 -12.09
CA VAL A 63 -5.20 -4.12 -10.96
C VAL A 63 -4.51 -4.46 -9.63
N PRO A 64 -4.32 -5.73 -9.24
CA PRO A 64 -3.67 -6.07 -7.98
C PRO A 64 -2.28 -5.44 -7.79
N GLY A 65 -1.40 -5.56 -8.78
CA GLY A 65 -0.06 -4.96 -8.73
C GLY A 65 -0.11 -3.43 -8.67
N ARG A 66 -1.06 -2.79 -9.36
CA ARG A 66 -1.26 -1.34 -9.31
C ARG A 66 -1.71 -0.87 -7.92
N LEU A 67 -2.60 -1.62 -7.26
CA LEU A 67 -3.08 -1.29 -5.91
C LEU A 67 -1.99 -1.45 -4.85
N LEU A 68 -1.17 -2.50 -4.93
CA LEU A 68 0.00 -2.64 -4.05
C LEU A 68 0.97 -1.47 -4.19
N ARG A 69 1.29 -1.10 -5.44
CA ARG A 69 2.17 0.04 -5.71
C ARG A 69 1.57 1.35 -5.23
N LEU A 70 0.26 1.55 -5.42
CA LEU A 70 -0.45 2.73 -4.92
C LEU A 70 -0.34 2.85 -3.39
N LEU A 71 -0.54 1.76 -2.65
CA LEU A 71 -0.37 1.75 -1.20
C LEU A 71 1.06 2.12 -0.78
N PHE A 72 2.08 1.53 -1.42
CA PHE A 72 3.47 1.84 -1.10
C PHE A 72 3.77 3.33 -1.31
N HIS A 73 3.35 3.88 -2.46
CA HIS A 73 3.56 5.30 -2.77
C HIS A 73 2.78 6.24 -1.86
N ASP A 74 1.60 5.84 -1.37
CA ASP A 74 0.87 6.59 -0.35
C ASP A 74 1.69 6.64 0.95
N CYS A 75 1.93 5.47 1.54
CA CYS A 75 2.56 5.32 2.84
C CYS A 75 3.96 5.92 2.95
N PHE A 76 4.73 5.96 1.84
CA PHE A 76 6.11 6.45 1.90
C PHE A 76 6.21 7.97 1.82
N VAL A 77 5.24 8.72 1.28
CA VAL A 77 5.39 10.17 1.08
C VAL A 77 4.98 10.97 2.31
N GLU A 78 3.68 11.04 2.62
CA GLU A 78 3.13 11.77 3.79
C GLU A 78 2.71 10.85 4.96
N GLY A 79 2.92 9.54 4.80
CA GLY A 79 2.33 8.50 5.63
C GLY A 79 1.12 7.86 4.93
N CYS A 80 0.52 6.84 5.53
CA CYS A 80 -0.65 6.18 4.94
C CYS A 80 -1.90 7.05 5.16
N ASP A 81 -2.02 8.15 4.42
CA ASP A 81 -3.04 9.19 4.61
C ASP A 81 -3.79 9.54 3.31
N ALA A 82 -3.62 8.75 2.25
CA ALA A 82 -4.22 8.98 0.94
C ALA A 82 -3.86 10.33 0.29
N SER A 83 -2.76 10.98 0.68
CA SER A 83 -2.27 12.22 0.04
C SER A 83 -2.08 12.03 -1.46
N VAL A 84 -1.59 10.86 -1.89
CA VAL A 84 -1.34 10.52 -3.29
C VAL A 84 -2.59 10.57 -4.17
N LEU A 85 -3.79 10.47 -3.57
CA LEU A 85 -5.06 10.52 -4.30
C LEU A 85 -5.50 11.94 -4.66
N ILE A 86 -4.97 12.97 -3.98
CA ILE A 86 -5.31 14.38 -4.25
C ILE A 86 -4.87 14.75 -5.67
N ARG A 87 -5.81 15.24 -6.48
CA ARG A 87 -5.55 15.66 -7.87
C ARG A 87 -5.34 17.16 -7.97
N GLY A 88 -4.39 17.57 -8.81
CA GLY A 88 -4.12 18.98 -9.09
C GLY A 88 -2.70 19.21 -9.56
N ASN A 89 -2.42 20.41 -10.06
CA ASN A 89 -1.05 20.79 -10.42
C ASN A 89 -0.18 20.91 -9.16
N GLY A 90 1.04 20.36 -9.20
CA GLY A 90 1.98 20.41 -8.08
C GLY A 90 1.71 19.40 -6.96
N THR A 91 0.69 18.53 -7.12
CA THR A 91 0.44 17.38 -6.23
C THR A 91 1.43 16.26 -6.50
N GLU A 92 1.44 15.23 -5.65
CA GLU A 92 2.29 14.05 -5.84
C GLU A 92 2.10 13.37 -7.20
N GLN A 93 0.89 13.39 -7.78
CA GLN A 93 0.63 12.82 -9.11
C GLN A 93 1.37 13.56 -10.24
N SER A 94 1.91 14.75 -9.97
CA SER A 94 2.72 15.51 -10.94
C SER A 94 4.15 14.96 -11.06
N ASP A 95 4.63 14.13 -10.13
CA ASP A 95 5.97 13.57 -10.18
C ASP A 95 6.08 12.49 -11.28
N PRO A 96 7.15 12.46 -12.09
CA PRO A 96 7.34 11.44 -13.14
C PRO A 96 7.23 9.99 -12.65
N SER A 97 7.63 9.67 -11.41
CA SER A 97 7.54 8.31 -10.86
C SER A 97 6.10 7.91 -10.56
N ASN A 98 5.21 8.89 -10.37
CA ASN A 98 3.81 8.67 -10.08
C ASN A 98 2.93 8.65 -11.34
N GLN A 99 3.47 9.03 -12.51
CA GLN A 99 2.72 9.03 -13.78
C GLN A 99 2.27 7.62 -14.20
N SER A 100 2.95 6.58 -13.74
CA SER A 100 2.59 5.18 -13.98
C SER A 100 1.79 4.54 -12.84
N LEU A 101 1.43 5.29 -11.79
CA LEU A 101 0.52 4.78 -10.76
C LEU A 101 -0.86 4.53 -11.36
N GLY A 102 -1.53 3.50 -10.84
CA GLY A 102 -2.87 3.11 -11.26
C GLY A 102 -3.72 2.70 -10.07
N GLY A 103 -4.93 2.22 -10.34
CA GLY A 103 -5.87 1.81 -9.28
C GLY A 103 -6.74 2.94 -8.72
N PHE A 104 -6.47 4.21 -9.07
CA PHE A 104 -7.27 5.37 -8.63
C PHE A 104 -8.77 5.21 -8.89
N SER A 105 -9.17 4.66 -10.05
CA SER A 105 -10.58 4.43 -10.37
C SER A 105 -11.23 3.37 -9.49
N VAL A 106 -10.47 2.36 -9.05
CA VAL A 106 -10.94 1.31 -8.13
C VAL A 106 -11.21 1.92 -6.76
N ILE A 107 -10.29 2.77 -6.28
CA ILE A 107 -10.45 3.51 -5.02
C ILE A 107 -11.65 4.47 -5.11
N ASP A 108 -11.78 5.24 -6.19
CA ASP A 108 -12.91 6.14 -6.42
C ASP A 108 -14.25 5.39 -6.49
N SER A 109 -14.27 4.18 -7.07
CA SER A 109 -15.46 3.33 -7.11
C SER A 109 -15.82 2.78 -5.74
N ALA A 110 -14.84 2.27 -4.97
CA ALA A 110 -15.06 1.78 -3.62
C ALA A 110 -15.58 2.90 -2.72
N LYS A 111 -14.99 4.10 -2.81
CA LYS A 111 -15.42 5.28 -2.06
C LYS A 111 -16.87 5.65 -2.38
N ARG A 112 -17.25 5.67 -3.66
CA ARG A 112 -18.65 5.95 -4.06
C ARG A 112 -19.63 4.94 -3.48
N VAL A 113 -19.29 3.66 -3.48
CA VAL A 113 -20.14 2.63 -2.86
C VAL A 113 -20.26 2.88 -1.36
N LEU A 114 -19.14 3.12 -0.68
CA LEU A 114 -19.13 3.37 0.76
C LEU A 114 -19.94 4.61 1.15
N GLU A 115 -19.80 5.72 0.42
CA GLU A 115 -20.57 6.95 0.69
C GLU A 115 -22.08 6.80 0.47
N LEU A 116 -22.53 5.80 -0.31
CA LEU A 116 -23.97 5.50 -0.44
C LEU A 116 -24.54 4.77 0.80
N PHE A 117 -23.72 3.95 1.47
CA PHE A 117 -24.18 3.09 2.57
C PHE A 117 -23.79 3.62 3.96
N CYS A 118 -22.64 4.25 4.08
CA CYS A 118 -22.13 4.84 5.31
C CYS A 118 -21.46 6.20 5.02
N PRO A 119 -22.27 7.24 4.75
CA PRO A 119 -21.78 8.56 4.36
C PRO A 119 -20.83 9.16 5.39
N GLY A 120 -19.66 9.62 4.94
CA GLY A 120 -18.67 10.30 5.79
C GLY A 120 -18.02 9.43 6.86
N VAL A 121 -18.07 8.09 6.74
CA VAL A 121 -17.53 7.17 7.75
C VAL A 121 -16.13 6.68 7.40
N VAL A 122 -15.94 6.15 6.19
CA VAL A 122 -14.70 5.43 5.81
C VAL A 122 -13.73 6.35 5.08
N SER A 123 -12.50 6.48 5.57
CA SER A 123 -11.45 7.30 4.94
C SER A 123 -10.96 6.71 3.62
N CYS A 124 -10.45 7.56 2.74
CA CYS A 124 -9.77 7.09 1.53
C CYS A 124 -8.47 6.34 1.86
N ALA A 125 -7.76 6.74 2.91
CA ALA A 125 -6.56 6.05 3.40
C ALA A 125 -6.84 4.58 3.76
N ASP A 126 -7.94 4.30 4.48
CA ASP A 126 -8.31 2.91 4.76
C ASP A 126 -8.76 2.16 3.51
N ILE A 127 -9.42 2.81 2.55
CA ILE A 127 -9.77 2.17 1.27
C ILE A 127 -8.52 1.74 0.51
N VAL A 128 -7.45 2.56 0.48
CA VAL A 128 -6.18 2.20 -0.16
C VAL A 128 -5.53 1.00 0.52
N ALA A 129 -5.44 1.00 1.85
CA ALA A 129 -4.85 -0.10 2.62
C ALA A 129 -5.64 -1.41 2.47
N LEU A 130 -6.97 -1.35 2.59
CA LEU A 130 -7.86 -2.50 2.41
C LEU A 130 -7.80 -3.03 0.97
N ALA A 131 -7.77 -2.14 -0.03
CA ALA A 131 -7.73 -2.55 -1.43
C ALA A 131 -6.43 -3.29 -1.78
N ALA A 132 -5.28 -2.83 -1.26
CA ALA A 132 -4.00 -3.49 -1.42
C ALA A 132 -3.93 -4.83 -0.68
N ARG A 133 -4.49 -4.93 0.54
CA ARG A 133 -4.64 -6.20 1.26
C ARG A 133 -5.44 -7.21 0.43
N ASP A 134 -6.59 -6.79 -0.07
CA ASP A 134 -7.49 -7.66 -0.81
C ASP A 134 -6.89 -8.08 -2.16
N ALA A 135 -6.10 -7.20 -2.80
CA ALA A 135 -5.33 -7.53 -4.00
C ALA A 135 -4.35 -8.69 -3.78
N VAL A 136 -3.63 -8.70 -2.65
CA VAL A 136 -2.72 -9.81 -2.27
C VAL A 136 -3.50 -11.10 -2.09
N ALA A 137 -4.57 -11.07 -1.29
CA ALA A 137 -5.36 -12.27 -1.02
C ALA A 137 -6.01 -12.85 -2.29
N LEU A 138 -6.51 -11.99 -3.19
CA LEU A 138 -7.12 -12.40 -4.46
C LEU A 138 -6.12 -13.00 -5.45
N THR A 139 -4.83 -12.72 -5.30
CA THR A 139 -3.75 -13.26 -6.13
C THR A 139 -3.06 -14.47 -5.51
N GLY A 140 -3.59 -15.00 -4.39
CA GLY A 140 -3.09 -16.23 -3.75
C GLY A 140 -2.15 -16.00 -2.56
N GLY A 141 -1.89 -14.74 -2.20
CA GLY A 141 -1.10 -14.39 -1.03
C GLY A 141 -1.84 -14.59 0.30
N PRO A 142 -1.19 -14.29 1.42
CA PRO A 142 -1.78 -14.49 2.75
C PRO A 142 -2.97 -13.56 3.00
N ALA A 143 -3.96 -14.06 3.74
CA ALA A 143 -4.97 -13.21 4.34
C ALA A 143 -4.35 -12.46 5.53
N VAL A 144 -4.32 -11.14 5.45
CA VAL A 144 -3.72 -10.27 6.48
C VAL A 144 -4.81 -9.46 7.16
N GLU A 145 -5.01 -9.64 8.45
CA GLU A 145 -5.84 -8.73 9.22
C GLU A 145 -5.06 -7.43 9.44
N ILE A 146 -5.61 -6.30 8.97
CA ILE A 146 -4.98 -4.99 9.13
C ILE A 146 -5.86 -4.10 10.01
N PRO A 147 -5.27 -3.29 10.90
CA PRO A 147 -6.04 -2.33 11.65
C PRO A 147 -6.45 -1.16 10.73
N THR A 148 -7.65 -0.62 10.94
CA THR A 148 -8.24 0.52 10.23
C THR A 148 -8.51 1.67 11.19
N GLY A 149 -8.96 2.82 10.68
CA GLY A 149 -9.14 4.06 11.41
C GLY A 149 -8.20 5.20 10.97
N ARG A 150 -7.54 5.06 9.81
CA ARG A 150 -6.69 6.13 9.24
C ARG A 150 -7.55 7.33 8.87
N ARG A 151 -6.97 8.53 8.93
CA ARG A 151 -7.58 9.75 8.37
C ARG A 151 -6.88 10.20 7.10
N ASP A 152 -7.63 10.92 6.29
CA ASP A 152 -7.15 11.49 5.04
C ASP A 152 -6.34 12.77 5.30
N GLY A 153 -5.13 12.82 4.75
CA GLY A 153 -4.25 13.97 4.75
C GLY A 153 -4.80 15.11 3.89
N ARG A 154 -4.40 16.35 4.24
CA ARG A 154 -4.81 17.58 3.53
C ARG A 154 -3.71 18.16 2.64
N VAL A 155 -2.52 17.54 2.62
CA VAL A 155 -1.34 18.02 1.90
C VAL A 155 -0.93 16.97 0.88
N SER A 156 -0.70 17.39 -0.37
CA SER A 156 -0.04 16.57 -1.38
C SER A 156 0.85 17.46 -2.22
N LEU A 157 2.16 17.18 -2.21
CA LEU A 157 3.16 18.02 -2.85
C LEU A 157 4.14 17.16 -3.66
N VAL A 158 4.33 17.53 -4.92
CA VAL A 158 5.29 16.89 -5.83
C VAL A 158 6.71 16.85 -5.24
N SER A 159 7.11 17.89 -4.49
CA SER A 159 8.42 18.00 -3.86
C SER A 159 8.69 16.92 -2.82
N ASN A 160 7.64 16.29 -2.30
CA ASN A 160 7.75 15.31 -1.22
C ASN A 160 7.94 13.89 -1.76
N VAL A 161 7.72 13.65 -3.06
CA VAL A 161 7.82 12.32 -3.68
C VAL A 161 9.28 11.82 -3.69
N ARG A 162 10.17 12.47 -4.44
CA ARG A 162 11.55 11.98 -4.68
C ARG A 162 12.40 11.74 -3.44
N PRO A 163 12.34 12.57 -2.39
CA PRO A 163 13.11 12.32 -1.16
C PRO A 163 12.66 11.07 -0.39
N ASN A 164 11.46 10.56 -0.68
CA ASN A 164 10.79 9.54 0.13
C ASN A 164 10.56 8.21 -0.60
N ILE A 165 10.58 8.16 -1.94
CA ILE A 165 10.34 6.92 -2.69
C ILE A 165 11.64 6.22 -3.10
N VAL A 166 11.56 4.90 -3.28
CA VAL A 166 12.65 4.07 -3.80
C VAL A 166 12.65 4.10 -5.33
N ASP A 167 13.82 4.31 -5.93
CA ASP A 167 14.04 4.19 -7.37
C ASP A 167 14.50 2.77 -7.76
N THR A 168 14.21 2.37 -8.99
CA THR A 168 14.55 1.04 -9.53
C THR A 168 16.06 0.80 -9.67
N SER A 169 16.85 1.88 -9.65
CA SER A 169 18.31 1.88 -9.76
C SER A 169 19.05 1.98 -8.42
N PHE A 170 18.33 2.09 -7.30
CA PHE A 170 18.94 2.30 -5.98
C PHE A 170 19.85 1.15 -5.52
N SER A 171 20.93 1.53 -4.85
CA SER A 171 21.79 0.63 -4.09
C SER A 171 21.13 0.14 -2.81
N MET A 172 21.69 -0.92 -2.22
CA MET A 172 21.20 -1.44 -0.94
C MET A 172 21.23 -0.39 0.18
N ASP A 173 22.27 0.45 0.25
CA ASP A 173 22.39 1.49 1.27
C ASP A 173 21.34 2.60 1.11
N GLU A 174 21.01 2.97 -0.13
CA GLU A 174 19.96 3.95 -0.42
C GLU A 174 18.59 3.41 -0.01
N MET A 175 18.28 2.15 -0.33
CA MET A 175 17.02 1.52 0.07
C MET A 175 16.92 1.39 1.59
N ILE A 176 17.98 0.94 2.28
CA ILE A 176 18.02 0.83 3.75
C ILE A 176 17.74 2.18 4.40
N LYS A 177 18.36 3.25 3.88
CA LYS A 177 18.19 4.61 4.42
C LYS A 177 16.73 5.07 4.36
N ILE A 178 16.04 4.81 3.25
CA ILE A 178 14.64 5.21 3.08
C ILE A 178 13.72 4.35 3.95
N PHE A 179 13.87 3.03 3.94
CA PHE A 179 13.04 2.15 4.78
C PHE A 179 13.22 2.46 6.28
N SER A 180 14.47 2.68 6.70
CA SER A 180 14.77 2.99 8.11
C SER A 180 14.21 4.36 8.53
N SER A 181 14.11 5.33 7.62
CA SER A 181 13.50 6.63 7.93
C SER A 181 11.99 6.53 8.18
N LYS A 182 11.35 5.45 7.70
CA LYS A 182 9.95 5.09 7.94
C LYS A 182 9.76 4.08 9.06
N GLY A 183 10.82 3.77 9.83
CA GLY A 183 10.78 2.82 10.92
C GLY A 183 10.69 1.35 10.48
N LEU A 184 10.95 1.04 9.21
CA LEU A 184 10.98 -0.31 8.69
C LEU A 184 12.39 -0.91 8.77
N SER A 185 12.46 -2.18 9.15
CA SER A 185 13.71 -2.92 9.30
C SER A 185 14.30 -3.37 7.95
N LEU A 186 15.52 -3.91 7.99
CA LEU A 186 16.12 -4.56 6.82
C LEU A 186 15.29 -5.76 6.34
N GLU A 187 14.68 -6.50 7.26
CA GLU A 187 13.82 -7.63 6.93
C GLU A 187 12.51 -7.15 6.27
N ASP A 188 11.94 -6.05 6.76
CA ASP A 188 10.77 -5.42 6.13
C ASP A 188 11.05 -5.00 4.69
N LEU A 189 12.24 -4.47 4.42
CA LEU A 189 12.67 -4.14 3.07
C LEU A 189 12.62 -5.37 2.17
N VAL A 190 13.27 -6.47 2.57
CA VAL A 190 13.30 -7.71 1.77
C VAL A 190 11.90 -8.29 1.57
N LEU A 191 11.09 -8.34 2.63
CA LEU A 191 9.72 -8.86 2.58
C LEU A 191 8.82 -8.03 1.68
N LEU A 192 8.86 -6.70 1.81
CA LEU A 192 8.01 -5.79 1.03
C LEU A 192 8.45 -5.70 -0.43
N SER A 193 9.73 -5.87 -0.74
CA SER A 193 10.21 -6.08 -2.12
C SER A 193 9.58 -7.31 -2.77
N GLY A 194 9.17 -8.31 -1.97
CA GLY A 194 8.38 -9.46 -2.42
C GLY A 194 7.09 -9.10 -3.16
N ALA A 195 6.57 -7.88 -3.01
CA ALA A 195 5.42 -7.37 -3.78
C ALA A 195 5.62 -7.44 -5.30
N HIS A 196 6.88 -7.41 -5.76
CA HIS A 196 7.23 -7.52 -7.17
C HIS A 196 7.00 -8.93 -7.76
N THR A 197 6.53 -9.90 -6.98
CA THR A 197 5.99 -11.18 -7.49
C THR A 197 4.80 -10.98 -8.44
N ILE A 198 4.04 -9.87 -8.29
CA ILE A 198 2.95 -9.52 -9.19
C ILE A 198 3.12 -8.16 -9.87
N GLY A 199 2.42 -7.99 -10.98
CA GLY A 199 2.38 -6.73 -11.73
C GLY A 199 3.41 -6.65 -12.85
N SER A 200 3.62 -5.43 -13.34
CA SER A 200 4.41 -5.17 -14.54
C SER A 200 5.10 -3.81 -14.46
N ALA A 201 6.21 -3.67 -15.19
CA ALA A 201 6.95 -2.44 -15.33
C ALA A 201 7.06 -2.00 -16.79
N HIS A 202 7.14 -0.70 -17.02
CA HIS A 202 7.48 -0.15 -18.33
C HIS A 202 8.95 -0.41 -18.65
N CYS A 203 9.28 -0.61 -19.92
CA CYS A 203 10.67 -0.81 -20.37
C CYS A 203 11.63 0.29 -19.88
N GLY A 204 11.15 1.53 -19.75
CA GLY A 204 11.95 2.64 -19.24
C GLY A 204 12.46 2.45 -17.80
N SER A 205 11.72 1.70 -16.97
CA SER A 205 12.00 1.53 -15.54
C SER A 205 13.22 0.67 -15.22
N PHE A 206 13.75 -0.08 -16.19
CA PHE A 206 14.96 -0.91 -16.03
C PHE A 206 15.95 -0.70 -17.18
N SER A 207 15.77 0.38 -17.95
CA SER A 207 16.59 0.67 -19.13
C SER A 207 18.05 0.97 -18.80
N ASP A 208 18.33 1.40 -17.57
CA ASP A 208 19.65 1.62 -16.99
C ASP A 208 20.51 0.35 -16.89
N ARG A 209 19.87 -0.83 -16.87
CA ARG A 209 20.55 -2.13 -16.88
C ARG A 209 21.16 -2.50 -18.24
N PHE A 210 20.88 -1.70 -19.27
CA PHE A 210 21.35 -1.90 -20.63
C PHE A 210 22.04 -0.64 -21.17
N ARG A 211 22.93 -0.82 -22.15
CA ARG A 211 23.47 0.29 -22.96
C ARG A 211 23.42 -0.04 -24.43
N LYS A 212 23.50 0.98 -25.28
CA LYS A 212 23.70 0.78 -26.73
C LYS A 212 25.19 0.54 -27.01
N ASP A 213 25.48 -0.50 -27.77
CA ASP A 213 26.79 -0.71 -28.37
C ASP A 213 27.01 0.23 -29.58
N PRO A 214 28.22 0.30 -30.18
CA PRO A 214 28.48 1.18 -31.33
C PRO A 214 27.62 0.91 -32.57
N THR A 215 26.97 -0.25 -32.66
CA THR A 215 26.04 -0.59 -33.75
C THR A 215 24.59 -0.20 -33.43
N GLY A 216 24.35 0.35 -32.24
CA GLY A 216 23.03 0.75 -31.76
C GLY A 216 22.23 -0.37 -31.10
N ARG A 217 22.80 -1.57 -30.97
CA ARG A 217 22.16 -2.72 -30.33
C ARG A 217 22.26 -2.62 -28.81
N LEU A 218 21.21 -3.03 -28.10
CA LEU A 218 21.26 -3.12 -26.64
C LEU A 218 22.19 -4.26 -26.21
N VAL A 219 22.95 -4.01 -25.15
CA VAL A 219 23.75 -5.01 -24.44
C VAL A 219 23.59 -4.79 -22.93
N PRO A 220 23.50 -5.87 -22.12
CA PRO A 220 23.44 -5.73 -20.67
C PRO A 220 24.74 -5.13 -20.14
N VAL A 221 24.63 -4.27 -19.12
CA VAL A 221 25.77 -3.73 -18.37
C VAL A 221 25.81 -4.22 -16.93
N ASP A 222 24.67 -4.70 -16.43
CA ASP A 222 24.55 -5.28 -15.11
C ASP A 222 24.97 -6.75 -15.13
N ALA A 223 26.04 -7.08 -14.42
CA ALA A 223 26.59 -8.43 -14.33
C ALA A 223 25.75 -9.38 -13.46
N SER A 224 24.82 -8.84 -12.66
CA SER A 224 23.87 -9.64 -11.86
C SER A 224 22.72 -10.19 -12.69
N LEU A 225 22.51 -9.67 -13.90
CA LEU A 225 21.44 -10.09 -14.80
C LEU A 225 21.81 -11.36 -15.56
N ASP A 226 20.99 -12.40 -15.45
CA ASP A 226 21.12 -13.61 -16.24
C ASP A 226 21.08 -13.28 -17.74
N ARG A 227 21.97 -13.92 -18.51
CA ARG A 227 22.13 -13.59 -19.94
C ARG A 227 20.91 -13.94 -20.77
N SER A 228 20.27 -15.08 -20.48
CA SER A 228 19.08 -15.49 -21.24
C SER A 228 17.89 -14.59 -20.93
N PHE A 229 17.77 -14.15 -19.67
CA PHE A 229 16.75 -13.18 -19.29
C PHE A 229 17.03 -11.79 -19.85
N ALA A 230 18.28 -11.34 -19.90
CA ALA A 230 18.67 -10.12 -20.57
C ALA A 230 18.28 -10.14 -22.06
N GLU A 231 18.50 -11.26 -22.75
CA GLU A 231 18.09 -11.43 -24.16
C GLU A 231 16.58 -11.34 -24.33
N GLU A 232 15.81 -11.99 -23.45
CA GLU A 232 14.34 -11.88 -23.44
C GLU A 232 13.87 -10.43 -23.23
N LEU A 233 14.46 -9.71 -22.28
CA LEU A 233 14.12 -8.31 -22.02
C LEU A 233 14.46 -7.42 -23.22
N MET A 234 15.60 -7.64 -23.88
CA MET A 234 15.98 -6.87 -25.08
C MET A 234 15.07 -7.15 -26.28
N GLU A 235 14.51 -8.36 -26.38
CA GLU A 235 13.53 -8.70 -27.41
C GLU A 235 12.18 -8.01 -27.16
N ARG A 236 11.72 -8.01 -25.91
CA ARG A 236 10.47 -7.32 -25.50
C ARG A 236 10.59 -5.80 -25.51
N CYS A 237 11.77 -5.28 -25.18
CA CYS A 237 12.09 -3.87 -25.06
C CYS A 237 13.25 -3.48 -26.00
N PRO A 238 13.04 -3.51 -27.33
CA PRO A 238 14.09 -3.18 -28.29
C PRO A 238 14.48 -1.70 -28.20
N ALA A 239 15.63 -1.34 -28.78
CA ALA A 239 16.06 0.06 -28.87
C ALA A 239 14.99 0.91 -29.59
N GLY A 240 14.48 1.95 -28.90
CA GLY A 240 13.38 2.76 -29.44
C GLY A 240 11.99 2.14 -29.24
N PHE A 241 11.83 1.28 -28.22
CA PHE A 241 10.54 0.73 -27.80
C PHE A 241 9.46 1.82 -27.65
N ASP A 242 8.20 1.43 -27.86
CA ASP A 242 7.05 2.25 -27.49
C ASP A 242 6.98 2.36 -25.95
N PRO A 243 6.95 3.57 -25.36
CA PRO A 243 6.93 3.76 -23.91
C PRO A 243 5.78 3.04 -23.17
N SER A 244 4.71 2.67 -23.87
CA SER A 244 3.58 1.91 -23.33
C SER A 244 3.87 0.43 -23.13
N ILE A 245 4.94 -0.11 -23.73
CA ILE A 245 5.31 -1.52 -23.57
C ILE A 245 5.70 -1.79 -22.12
N THR A 246 5.12 -2.86 -21.59
CA THR A 246 5.38 -3.36 -20.25
C THR A 246 5.85 -4.81 -20.29
N VAL A 247 6.61 -5.19 -19.27
CA VAL A 247 7.01 -6.57 -19.00
C VAL A 247 6.59 -6.93 -17.58
N SER A 248 6.34 -8.21 -17.34
CA SER A 248 6.02 -8.71 -16.00
C SER A 248 7.20 -8.51 -15.04
N ASN A 249 6.91 -8.14 -13.79
CA ASN A 249 7.93 -8.04 -12.74
C ASN A 249 8.51 -9.42 -12.41
N ASP A 250 7.64 -10.42 -12.31
CA ASP A 250 8.01 -11.83 -12.19
C ASP A 250 7.87 -12.54 -13.55
N PRO A 251 8.96 -13.01 -14.17
CA PRO A 251 8.90 -13.67 -15.48
C PRO A 251 8.25 -15.07 -15.46
N GLN A 252 7.96 -15.64 -14.29
CA GLN A 252 7.43 -17.00 -14.14
C GLN A 252 5.95 -17.01 -13.75
N THR A 253 5.57 -16.24 -12.72
CA THR A 253 4.24 -16.31 -12.10
C THR A 253 3.60 -14.94 -11.82
N SER A 254 3.79 -13.94 -12.69
CA SER A 254 3.36 -12.52 -12.47
C SER A 254 1.91 -12.21 -12.08
N SER A 255 1.03 -13.21 -12.11
CA SER A 255 -0.39 -13.11 -11.71
C SER A 255 -0.68 -13.77 -10.36
N SER A 256 0.32 -14.38 -9.73
CA SER A 256 0.22 -15.12 -8.48
C SER A 256 1.15 -14.49 -7.45
N PHE A 257 0.62 -14.18 -6.28
CA PHE A 257 1.42 -13.67 -5.18
C PHE A 257 2.05 -14.85 -4.45
N ASP A 258 3.33 -15.11 -4.73
CA ASP A 258 4.08 -16.26 -4.23
C ASP A 258 5.55 -15.91 -3.98
N ASN A 259 6.37 -16.90 -3.60
CA ASN A 259 7.79 -16.68 -3.35
C ASN A 259 8.69 -16.84 -4.61
N GLN A 260 8.10 -16.95 -5.80
CA GLN A 260 8.84 -17.08 -7.05
C GLN A 260 9.70 -15.85 -7.33
N TYR A 261 9.29 -14.67 -6.84
CA TYR A 261 10.12 -13.47 -6.84
C TYR A 261 11.52 -13.73 -6.28
N PHE A 262 11.63 -14.31 -5.08
CA PHE A 262 12.92 -14.57 -4.44
C PHE A 262 13.74 -15.61 -5.20
N ARG A 263 13.08 -16.65 -5.73
CA ARG A 263 13.72 -17.66 -6.60
C ARG A 263 14.27 -17.04 -7.88
N ASN A 264 13.57 -16.07 -8.45
CA ASN A 264 14.04 -15.33 -9.61
C ASN A 264 15.29 -14.50 -9.27
N LEU A 265 15.35 -13.88 -8.09
CA LEU A 265 16.56 -13.14 -7.67
C LEU A 265 17.80 -14.05 -7.61
N MET A 266 17.66 -15.24 -7.02
CA MET A 266 18.74 -16.24 -6.95
C MET A 266 19.19 -16.71 -8.34
N ALA A 267 18.28 -16.71 -9.31
CA ALA A 267 18.55 -17.07 -10.69
C ALA A 267 19.10 -15.89 -11.53
N GLY A 268 19.35 -14.72 -10.95
CA GLY A 268 19.76 -13.51 -11.69
C GLY A 268 18.64 -12.92 -12.55
N ARG A 269 17.38 -13.21 -12.23
CA ARG A 269 16.18 -12.82 -13.00
C ARG A 269 15.31 -11.78 -12.28
N GLY A 270 15.90 -11.00 -11.36
CA GLY A 270 15.26 -9.79 -10.85
C GLY A 270 15.15 -8.74 -11.97
N LEU A 271 14.01 -8.05 -12.09
CA LEU A 271 13.77 -7.10 -13.17
C LEU A 271 14.55 -5.80 -12.96
N PHE A 272 14.44 -5.23 -11.77
CA PHE A 272 15.12 -3.98 -11.42
C PHE A 272 16.52 -4.22 -10.85
N GLN A 273 17.38 -3.20 -10.89
CA GLN A 273 18.66 -3.25 -10.20
C GLN A 273 18.42 -3.33 -8.68
N SER A 274 17.45 -2.59 -8.16
CA SER A 274 17.02 -2.62 -6.76
C SER A 274 16.54 -4.01 -6.31
N ASP A 275 16.01 -4.84 -7.20
CA ASP A 275 15.70 -6.25 -6.89
C ASP A 275 16.98 -7.08 -6.80
N SER A 276 17.86 -6.95 -7.80
CA SER A 276 19.05 -7.79 -7.92
C SER A 276 20.03 -7.55 -6.77
N VAL A 277 20.10 -6.32 -6.25
CA VAL A 277 20.98 -6.00 -5.11
C VAL A 277 20.58 -6.72 -3.82
N LEU A 278 19.30 -7.11 -3.64
CA LEU A 278 18.84 -7.84 -2.46
C LEU A 278 19.54 -9.21 -2.32
N PHE A 279 19.81 -9.88 -3.43
CA PHE A 279 20.52 -11.16 -3.40
C PHE A 279 22.05 -10.98 -3.42
N SER A 280 22.56 -9.96 -4.13
CA SER A 280 24.01 -9.75 -4.24
C SER A 280 24.65 -9.14 -2.99
N ASP A 281 23.87 -8.50 -2.11
CA ASP A 281 24.35 -7.92 -0.85
C ASP A 281 24.36 -8.94 0.28
N ALA A 282 25.52 -9.09 0.95
CA ALA A 282 25.72 -10.07 2.00
C ALA A 282 24.83 -9.86 3.25
N ARG A 283 24.23 -8.68 3.43
CA ARG A 283 23.32 -8.39 4.56
C ARG A 283 21.93 -8.99 4.35
N THR A 284 21.53 -9.22 3.10
CA THR A 284 20.16 -9.61 2.72
C THR A 284 20.09 -10.96 1.99
N SER A 285 21.20 -11.45 1.42
CA SER A 285 21.23 -12.70 0.64
C SER A 285 20.60 -13.89 1.37
N ASN A 286 20.90 -14.06 2.66
CA ASN A 286 20.35 -15.16 3.46
C ASN A 286 18.83 -15.05 3.68
N LEU A 287 18.28 -13.82 3.73
CA LEU A 287 16.83 -13.62 3.82
C LEU A 287 16.16 -13.97 2.48
N VAL A 288 16.77 -13.58 1.36
CA VAL A 288 16.29 -13.94 0.02
C VAL A 288 16.26 -15.47 -0.15
N GLU A 289 17.33 -16.16 0.23
CA GLU A 289 17.40 -17.63 0.20
C GLU A 289 16.32 -18.27 1.07
N ALA A 290 16.17 -17.80 2.32
CA ALA A 290 15.17 -18.32 3.25
C ALA A 290 13.74 -18.17 2.71
N PHE A 291 13.39 -17.00 2.15
CA PHE A 291 12.06 -16.77 1.59
C PHE A 291 11.83 -17.48 0.26
N ALA A 292 12.88 -17.72 -0.54
CA ALA A 292 12.80 -18.52 -1.77
C ALA A 292 12.53 -20.01 -1.48
N ASP A 293 13.10 -20.53 -0.38
CA ASP A 293 12.96 -21.92 0.05
C ASP A 293 11.62 -22.18 0.75
N ASP A 294 11.13 -21.22 1.54
CA ASP A 294 9.93 -21.37 2.36
C ASP A 294 8.90 -20.25 2.14
N GLN A 295 7.85 -20.58 1.39
CA GLN A 295 6.74 -19.67 1.12
C GLN A 295 5.91 -19.36 2.38
N GLU A 296 5.77 -20.30 3.32
CA GLU A 296 5.01 -20.05 4.55
C GLU A 296 5.74 -19.02 5.42
N SER A 297 7.07 -19.12 5.50
CA SER A 297 7.91 -18.11 6.15
C SER A 297 7.82 -16.74 5.45
N PHE A 298 7.85 -16.69 4.12
CA PHE A 298 7.61 -15.44 3.37
C PHE A 298 6.24 -14.84 3.70
N PHE A 299 5.17 -15.64 3.66
CA PHE A 299 3.82 -15.16 3.90
C PHE A 299 3.60 -14.68 5.34
N ALA A 300 4.18 -15.38 6.33
CA ALA A 300 4.14 -14.97 7.72
C ALA A 300 4.89 -13.65 7.96
N GLY A 301 6.07 -13.49 7.35
CA GLY A 301 6.83 -12.25 7.39
C GLY A 301 6.08 -11.11 6.68
N TRP A 302 5.57 -11.36 5.48
CA TRP A 302 4.79 -10.42 4.69
C TRP A 302 3.61 -9.86 5.49
N ALA A 303 2.83 -10.72 6.15
CA ALA A 303 1.68 -10.28 6.94
C ALA A 303 2.08 -9.24 8.01
N GLN A 304 3.19 -9.47 8.70
CA GLN A 304 3.70 -8.54 9.72
C GLN A 304 4.25 -7.25 9.11
N SER A 305 5.03 -7.35 8.03
CA SER A 305 5.58 -6.19 7.33
C SER A 305 4.50 -5.35 6.66
N PHE A 306 3.43 -5.97 6.15
CA PHE A 306 2.30 -5.27 5.56
C PHE A 306 1.50 -4.48 6.61
N VAL A 307 1.31 -5.06 7.82
CA VAL A 307 0.73 -4.32 8.95
C VAL A 307 1.62 -3.13 9.35
N ARG A 308 2.95 -3.30 9.38
CA ARG A 308 3.88 -2.19 9.65
C ARG A 308 3.83 -1.12 8.56
N LEU A 309 3.90 -1.51 7.29
CA LEU A 309 3.78 -0.62 6.13
C LEU A 309 2.52 0.23 6.21
N THR A 310 1.37 -0.41 6.42
CA THR A 310 0.08 0.27 6.49
C THR A 310 -0.08 1.14 7.75
N SER A 311 0.85 1.09 8.71
CA SER A 311 0.80 1.87 9.95
C SER A 311 1.77 3.05 9.97
N ILE A 312 2.45 3.34 8.86
CA ILE A 312 3.43 4.45 8.76
C ILE A 312 2.72 5.80 8.86
N ASP A 313 3.18 6.64 9.79
CA ASP A 313 2.88 8.07 9.94
C ASP A 313 1.38 8.44 9.80
N VAL A 314 0.51 7.54 10.29
CA VAL A 314 -0.95 7.67 10.16
C VAL A 314 -1.48 8.90 10.92
N LYS A 315 -2.43 9.60 10.30
CA LYS A 315 -3.09 10.77 10.91
C LYS A 315 -4.19 10.32 11.88
N GLY A 316 -4.16 10.82 13.11
CA GLY A 316 -5.15 10.51 14.14
C GLY A 316 -6.37 11.46 14.15
N ASP A 317 -7.05 11.49 15.29
CA ASP A 317 -8.12 12.44 15.63
C ASP A 317 -7.60 13.89 15.62
N GLY A 318 -8.11 14.70 14.68
CA GLY A 318 -7.80 16.13 14.54
C GLY A 318 -6.65 16.46 13.58
N GLU A 319 -5.96 15.45 13.04
CA GLU A 319 -4.80 15.63 12.14
C GLU A 319 -5.12 15.40 10.66
N GLY A 320 -6.36 14.99 10.37
CA GLY A 320 -6.86 14.74 9.01
C GLY A 320 -8.39 14.78 8.96
N GLU A 321 -8.95 14.34 7.85
CA GLU A 321 -10.40 14.33 7.62
C GLU A 321 -10.91 12.99 7.08
N ILE A 322 -12.23 12.89 6.89
CA ILE A 322 -12.83 11.83 6.05
C ILE A 322 -13.30 12.52 4.78
N ARG A 323 -12.55 12.37 3.68
CA ARG A 323 -12.90 13.00 2.41
C ARG A 323 -14.15 12.38 1.84
N LEU A 324 -15.06 13.17 1.28
CA LEU A 324 -16.24 12.64 0.56
C LEU A 324 -15.87 12.16 -0.86
N SER A 325 -14.83 12.76 -1.44
CA SER A 325 -14.22 12.34 -2.69
C SER A 325 -12.71 12.26 -2.51
N CYS A 326 -12.12 11.12 -2.85
CA CYS A 326 -10.69 10.88 -2.62
C CYS A 326 -9.77 11.76 -3.45
N SER A 327 -10.29 12.51 -4.42
CA SER A 327 -9.46 13.38 -5.26
C SER A 327 -9.29 14.81 -4.73
N VAL A 328 -10.01 15.20 -3.67
CA VAL A 328 -10.10 16.61 -3.24
C VAL A 328 -10.29 16.71 -1.73
N VAL A 329 -9.61 17.67 -1.11
CA VAL A 329 -9.79 18.03 0.30
C VAL A 329 -11.19 18.61 0.49
N ASN A 330 -11.89 18.28 1.59
CA ASN A 330 -13.21 18.87 1.84
C ASN A 330 -13.09 20.38 2.08
N ALA A 331 -14.08 21.14 1.62
CA ALA A 331 -14.18 22.55 1.97
C ALA A 331 -14.42 22.72 3.48
N GLU A 332 -13.81 23.74 4.08
CA GLU A 332 -14.07 24.18 5.45
C GLU A 332 -15.44 24.86 5.58
#